data_AF-A0AAV5STV6-F1
#
_entry.id   AF-A0AAV5STV6-F1
#
_cell.length_a   1.000
_cell.length_b   1.000
_cell.length_c   1.000
_cell.angle_alpha   90.00
_cell.angle_beta   90.00
_cell.angle_gamma   90.00
#
_symmetry.space_group_name_H-M   'P 1'
#
loop_
_entity.id
_entity.type
_entity.pdbx_description
1 polymer ?
#
loop_
_entity_poly.entity_id
_entity_poly.type
_entity_poly.pdbx_seq_one_letter_code
_entity_poly.pdbx_strand_id
1 'polypeptide(L)'
;MISYWTQKKLVCGMPAPFHGDSIWLWSKVLHVVNALTVATYFIVWQIVKKLSYLAATKSSNVIFLSLAVVMAFEVSGWFISFTLVNLSWILVENPDKRPPLHYFACLFVNVGMTFKTPMYY
;
A
#
# COMPACT_ATOMS: atom_id res chain seq x y z
N MET A 1 9.61 14.37 -26.80
CA MET A 1 10.72 13.98 -27.70
C MET A 1 11.21 12.62 -27.23
N ILE A 2 11.16 11.64 -28.11
CA ILE A 2 11.39 10.22 -27.84
C ILE A 2 12.86 10.02 -27.46
N SER A 3 13.11 9.54 -26.23
CA SER A 3 14.45 9.26 -25.71
C SER A 3 14.97 7.95 -26.29
N TYR A 4 16.22 7.97 -26.71
CA TYR A 4 16.93 6.96 -27.48
C TYR A 4 16.96 5.59 -26.79
N TRP A 5 16.40 4.60 -27.49
CA TRP A 5 16.54 3.17 -27.21
C TRP A 5 18.01 2.77 -27.49
N THR A 6 18.83 2.77 -26.44
CA THR A 6 20.21 2.27 -26.53
C THR A 6 20.21 0.73 -26.56
N GLN A 7 21.19 0.21 -27.28
CA GLN A 7 21.33 -1.16 -27.78
C GLN A 7 20.97 -2.27 -26.78
N LYS A 8 20.08 -3.19 -27.23
CA LYS A 8 19.60 -4.45 -26.62
C LYS A 8 20.52 -5.13 -25.59
N LYS A 9 20.65 -4.56 -24.39
CA LYS A 9 20.74 -5.38 -23.17
C LYS A 9 19.30 -5.62 -22.76
N LEU A 10 18.83 -6.86 -22.92
CA LEU A 10 17.57 -7.27 -22.30
C LEU A 10 17.74 -7.02 -20.80
N VAL A 11 17.14 -5.93 -20.32
CA VAL A 11 16.94 -5.75 -18.89
C VAL A 11 15.89 -6.80 -18.54
N CYS A 12 16.34 -7.98 -18.09
CA CYS A 12 15.49 -8.98 -17.45
C CYS A 12 15.05 -8.46 -16.08
N GLY A 13 14.46 -7.27 -16.06
CA GLY A 13 13.99 -6.57 -14.88
C GLY A 13 12.53 -6.20 -15.08
N MET A 14 11.81 -6.10 -13.97
CA MET A 14 10.41 -5.69 -13.99
C MET A 14 10.31 -4.31 -14.67
N PRO A 15 9.49 -4.16 -15.73
CA PRO A 15 9.38 -2.90 -16.45
C PRO A 15 8.92 -1.82 -15.48
N ALA A 16 9.70 -0.76 -15.33
CA ALA A 16 9.33 0.37 -14.50
C ALA A 16 8.26 1.19 -15.25
N PRO A 17 7.05 1.36 -14.69
CA PRO A 17 5.99 2.14 -15.34
C PRO A 17 6.33 3.64 -15.40
N PHE A 18 7.23 4.10 -14.53
CA PHE A 18 7.69 5.48 -14.42
C PHE A 18 9.22 5.49 -14.42
N HIS A 19 9.84 6.59 -14.85
CA HIS A 19 11.30 6.75 -14.92
C HIS A 19 11.74 8.12 -14.38
N GLY A 20 12.94 8.21 -13.80
CA GLY A 20 13.49 9.47 -13.28
C GLY A 20 12.59 10.12 -12.22
N ASP A 21 12.38 11.42 -12.31
CA ASP A 21 11.61 12.21 -11.33
C ASP A 21 10.14 11.79 -11.21
N SER A 22 9.57 11.16 -12.25
CA SER A 22 8.19 10.68 -12.23
C SER A 22 7.95 9.55 -11.21
N ILE A 23 8.97 8.72 -10.93
CA ILE A 23 8.91 7.70 -9.86
C ILE A 23 8.78 8.37 -8.49
N TRP A 24 9.58 9.41 -8.25
CA TRP A 24 9.59 10.12 -6.98
C TRP A 24 8.27 10.83 -6.71
N LEU A 25 7.72 11.49 -7.72
CA LEU A 25 6.42 12.14 -7.61
C LEU A 25 5.31 11.11 -7.35
N TRP A 26 5.30 10.01 -8.10
CA TRP A 26 4.34 8.91 -7.92
C TRP A 26 4.39 8.34 -6.50
N SER A 27 5.58 8.07 -5.97
CA SER A 27 5.76 7.55 -4.62
C SER A 27 5.27 8.52 -3.54
N LYS A 28 5.56 9.81 -3.68
CA LYS A 28 5.08 10.86 -2.75
C LYS A 28 3.56 10.96 -2.75
N VAL A 29 2.94 10.99 -3.94
CA VAL A 29 1.48 11.05 -4.06
C VAL A 29 0.84 9.83 -3.39
N LEU A 30 1.39 8.64 -3.60
CA LEU A 30 0.85 7.42 -2.98
C LEU A 30 1.02 7.38 -1.46
N HIS A 31 2.11 7.93 -0.93
CA HIS A 31 2.25 8.11 0.52
C HIS A 31 1.18 9.03 1.08
N VAL A 32 0.90 10.15 0.40
CA VAL A 32 -0.17 11.09 0.82
C VAL A 32 -1.54 10.40 0.77
N VAL A 33 -1.84 9.66 -0.29
CA VAL A 33 -3.11 8.91 -0.41
C VAL A 33 -3.23 7.86 0.70
N ASN A 34 -2.17 7.12 1.02
CA ASN A 34 -2.18 6.16 2.13
C ASN A 34 -2.36 6.85 3.49
N ALA A 35 -1.73 8.00 3.72
CA ALA A 35 -1.94 8.75 4.96
C ALA A 35 -3.40 9.23 5.10
N LEU A 36 -4.01 9.70 4.00
CA LEU A 36 -5.42 10.12 3.97
C LEU A 36 -6.38 8.95 4.21
N THR A 37 -6.09 7.77 3.67
CA THR A 37 -6.92 6.57 3.92
C THR A 37 -6.84 6.15 5.38
N VAL A 38 -5.64 6.08 5.98
CA VAL A 38 -5.45 5.84 7.42
C VAL A 38 -6.27 6.83 8.26
N ALA A 39 -6.18 8.12 7.96
CA ALA A 39 -6.91 9.17 8.68
C ALA A 39 -8.42 8.97 8.56
N THR A 40 -8.91 8.63 7.37
CA THR A 40 -10.34 8.40 7.12
C THR A 40 -10.86 7.21 7.93
N TYR A 41 -10.17 6.07 7.88
CA TYR A 41 -10.55 4.90 8.67
C TYR A 41 -10.48 5.16 10.18
N PHE A 42 -9.51 5.94 10.63
CA PHE A 42 -9.41 6.35 12.02
C PHE A 42 -10.61 7.23 12.44
N ILE A 43 -11.00 8.20 11.60
CA ILE A 43 -12.19 9.03 11.86
C ILE A 43 -13.45 8.16 11.93
N VAL A 44 -13.65 7.26 10.97
CA VAL A 44 -14.78 6.32 10.97
C VAL A 44 -14.78 5.47 12.23
N TRP A 45 -13.62 4.95 12.64
CA TRP A 45 -13.47 4.20 13.88
C TRP A 45 -13.92 5.00 15.12
N GLN A 46 -13.52 6.27 15.24
CA GLN A 46 -13.94 7.13 16.35
C GLN A 46 -15.45 7.40 16.33
N ILE A 47 -16.03 7.63 15.15
CA ILE A 47 -17.48 7.83 14.99
C ILE A 47 -18.24 6.58 15.40
N VAL A 48 -17.86 5.41 14.86
CA VAL A 48 -18.48 4.13 15.21
C VAL A 48 -18.35 3.85 16.69
N LYS A 49 -17.20 4.13 17.31
CA LYS A 49 -17.00 3.99 18.76
C LYS A 49 -17.94 4.85 19.59
N LYS A 50 -18.09 6.12 19.20
CA LYS A 50 -19.02 7.03 19.88
C LYS A 50 -20.48 6.56 19.75
N LEU A 51 -20.88 6.12 18.56
CA LEU A 51 -22.25 5.63 18.30
C LEU A 51 -22.54 4.28 18.97
N SER A 52 -21.56 3.37 18.99
CA SER A 52 -21.71 2.04 19.58
C SER A 52 -21.82 2.10 21.10
N TYR A 53 -21.13 3.05 21.75
CA TYR A 53 -21.31 3.35 23.17
C TYR A 53 -22.76 3.77 23.49
N LEU A 54 -23.42 4.47 22.56
CA LEU A 54 -24.81 4.91 22.71
C LEU A 54 -25.84 3.81 22.39
N ALA A 55 -25.48 2.78 21.61
CA ALA A 55 -26.44 1.84 21.02
C ALA A 55 -26.23 0.35 21.33
N ALA A 56 -25.21 -0.04 22.11
CA ALA A 56 -24.93 -1.40 22.64
C ALA A 56 -25.58 -2.58 21.87
N THR A 57 -25.27 -2.71 20.58
CA THR A 57 -25.91 -3.67 19.68
C THR A 57 -24.88 -4.64 19.11
N LYS A 58 -25.25 -5.92 18.97
CA LYS A 58 -24.38 -6.98 18.41
C LYS A 58 -23.78 -6.62 17.03
N SER A 59 -24.46 -5.76 16.27
CA SER A 59 -24.03 -5.23 14.97
C SER A 59 -22.75 -4.37 15.06
N SER A 60 -22.54 -3.63 16.16
CA SER A 60 -21.35 -2.76 16.29
C SER A 60 -20.05 -3.53 16.31
N ASN A 61 -20.03 -4.69 16.97
CA ASN A 61 -18.82 -5.52 17.09
C ASN A 61 -18.37 -6.09 15.74
N VAL A 62 -19.32 -6.41 14.86
CA VAL A 62 -19.01 -6.90 13.49
C VAL A 62 -18.39 -5.77 12.66
N ILE A 63 -18.96 -4.56 12.73
CA ILE A 63 -18.42 -3.38 12.03
C ILE A 63 -17.01 -3.05 12.52
N PHE A 64 -16.79 -3.10 13.84
CA PHE A 64 -15.47 -2.89 14.42
C PHE A 64 -14.44 -3.93 13.99
N LEU A 65 -14.81 -5.21 13.99
CA LEU A 65 -13.92 -6.27 13.54
C LEU A 65 -13.57 -6.09 12.06
N SER A 66 -14.56 -5.79 11.21
CA SER A 66 -14.34 -5.52 9.79
C SER A 66 -13.39 -4.34 9.57
N LEU A 67 -13.60 -3.21 10.26
CA LEU A 67 -12.70 -2.04 10.20
C LEU A 67 -11.28 -2.39 10.68
N ALA A 68 -11.16 -3.16 11.75
CA ALA A 68 -9.86 -3.59 12.28
C ALA A 68 -9.11 -4.48 11.29
N VAL A 69 -9.79 -5.43 10.65
CA VAL A 69 -9.21 -6.31 9.63
C VAL A 69 -8.77 -5.51 8.41
N VAL A 70 -9.61 -4.61 7.90
CA VAL A 70 -9.26 -3.74 6.77
C VAL A 70 -8.03 -2.88 7.09
N MET A 71 -7.98 -2.28 8.28
CA MET A 71 -6.81 -1.53 8.72
C MET A 71 -5.55 -2.39 8.84
N ALA A 72 -5.69 -3.59 9.42
CA ALA A 72 -4.57 -4.49 9.70
C ALA A 72 -3.99 -5.13 8.44
N PHE A 73 -4.78 -5.46 7.43
CA PHE A 73 -4.29 -6.18 6.25
C PHE A 73 -4.20 -5.30 5.01
N GLU A 74 -5.19 -4.47 4.73
CA GLU A 74 -5.19 -3.65 3.52
C GLU A 74 -4.32 -2.41 3.72
N VAL A 75 -4.65 -1.58 4.70
CA VAL A 75 -3.98 -0.29 4.89
C VAL A 75 -2.53 -0.50 5.28
N SER A 76 -2.25 -1.41 6.22
CA SER A 76 -0.88 -1.76 6.59
C SER A 76 -0.11 -2.42 5.44
N GLY A 77 -0.77 -3.29 4.66
CA GLY A 77 -0.15 -4.01 3.56
C GLY A 77 0.33 -3.06 2.47
N TRP A 78 -0.51 -2.10 2.07
CA TRP A 78 -0.13 -1.04 1.15
C TRP A 78 0.98 -0.16 1.73
N PHE A 79 0.85 0.27 2.98
CA PHE A 79 1.84 1.14 3.64
C PHE A 79 3.23 0.49 3.73
N ILE A 80 3.31 -0.78 4.16
CA ILE A 80 4.54 -1.56 4.24
C ILE A 80 5.15 -1.71 2.84
N SER A 81 4.32 -2.02 1.84
CA SER A 81 4.76 -2.20 0.46
C SER A 81 5.42 -0.96 -0.11
N PHE A 82 4.79 0.21 0.04
CA PHE A 82 5.37 1.46 -0.42
C PHE A 82 6.62 1.86 0.36
N THR A 83 6.64 1.59 1.66
CA THR A 83 7.82 1.82 2.50
C THR A 83 8.99 0.95 2.04
N LEU A 84 8.78 -0.35 1.83
CA LEU A 84 9.80 -1.29 1.34
C LEU A 84 10.32 -0.91 -0.05
N VAL A 85 9.43 -0.50 -0.94
CA VAL A 85 9.82 0.01 -2.26
C VAL A 85 10.72 1.23 -2.08
N ASN A 86 10.29 2.25 -1.33
CA ASN A 86 11.11 3.46 -1.10
C ASN A 86 12.44 3.16 -0.41
N LEU A 87 12.45 2.25 0.56
CA LEU A 87 13.67 1.84 1.25
C LEU A 87 14.67 1.21 0.27
N SER A 88 14.19 0.42 -0.70
CA SER A 88 15.03 -0.16 -1.75
C SER A 88 15.66 0.89 -2.67
N TRP A 89 15.01 2.05 -2.85
CA TRP A 89 15.54 3.17 -3.62
C TRP A 89 16.56 3.99 -2.84
N ILE A 90 16.35 4.16 -1.52
CA ILE A 90 17.22 4.98 -0.66
C ILE A 90 18.48 4.21 -0.25
N LEU A 91 18.37 2.93 0.10
CA LEU A 91 19.48 2.16 0.66
C LEU A 91 20.49 1.68 -0.39
N VAL A 92 20.13 1.64 -1.67
CA VAL A 92 21.01 1.10 -2.72
C VAL A 92 21.07 2.05 -3.91
N GLU A 93 22.20 2.74 -3.97
CA GLU A 93 22.57 3.70 -5.03
C GLU A 93 22.78 2.99 -6.38
N ASN A 94 23.23 1.73 -6.36
CA ASN A 94 23.37 0.89 -7.55
C ASN A 94 22.08 0.12 -7.88
N PRO A 95 21.34 0.45 -8.95
CA PRO A 95 20.08 -0.20 -9.28
C PRO A 95 20.20 -1.73 -9.49
N ASP A 96 21.35 -2.20 -9.99
CA ASP A 96 21.61 -3.63 -10.24
C ASP A 96 21.82 -4.46 -8.97
N LYS A 97 22.08 -3.81 -7.82
CA LYS A 97 22.32 -4.48 -6.53
C LYS A 97 21.14 -4.36 -5.57
N ARG A 98 19.99 -3.87 -6.03
CA ARG A 98 18.84 -3.65 -5.16
C ARG A 98 18.30 -4.98 -4.63
N PRO A 99 18.07 -5.11 -3.31
CA PRO A 99 17.44 -6.29 -2.78
C PRO A 99 16.04 -6.45 -3.39
N PRO A 100 15.56 -7.69 -3.59
CA PRO A 100 14.28 -8.01 -4.20
C PRO A 100 13.06 -7.66 -3.31
N LEU A 101 13.10 -6.53 -2.60
CA LEU A 101 12.05 -6.05 -1.68
C LEU A 101 10.70 -5.80 -2.37
N HIS A 102 10.71 -5.60 -3.70
CA HIS A 102 9.50 -5.46 -4.49
C HIS A 102 8.64 -6.75 -4.51
N TYR A 103 9.23 -7.94 -4.43
CA TYR A 103 8.45 -9.18 -4.32
C TYR A 103 7.74 -9.27 -2.97
N PHE A 104 8.40 -8.88 -1.89
CA PHE A 104 7.79 -8.81 -0.56
C PHE A 104 6.67 -7.77 -0.52
N ALA A 105 6.88 -6.59 -1.12
CA ALA A 105 5.83 -5.59 -1.29
C ALA A 105 4.61 -6.16 -2.05
N CYS A 106 4.82 -6.88 -3.14
CA CYS A 106 3.72 -7.53 -3.85
C CYS A 106 2.96 -8.55 -2.99
N LEU A 107 3.63 -9.31 -2.12
CA LEU A 107 2.94 -10.25 -1.23
C LEU A 107 1.98 -9.53 -0.28
N PHE A 108 2.41 -8.44 0.37
CA PHE A 108 1.57 -7.70 1.31
C PHE A 108 0.31 -7.11 0.65
N VAL A 109 0.44 -6.54 -0.55
CA VAL A 109 -0.71 -6.00 -1.29
C VAL A 109 -1.70 -7.10 -1.67
N ASN A 110 -1.21 -8.24 -2.18
CA ASN A 110 -2.08 -9.33 -2.63
C ASN A 110 -2.78 -10.03 -1.47
N VAL A 111 -2.10 -10.18 -0.33
CA VAL A 111 -2.72 -10.68 0.91
C VAL A 111 -3.86 -9.75 1.35
N GLY A 112 -3.63 -8.44 1.37
CA GLY A 112 -4.67 -7.45 1.70
C GLY A 112 -5.89 -7.54 0.77
N MET A 113 -5.68 -7.71 -0.55
CA MET A 113 -6.77 -7.89 -1.50
C MET A 113 -7.53 -9.21 -1.31
N THR A 114 -6.82 -10.30 -0.98
CA THR A 114 -7.43 -11.62 -0.76
C THR A 114 -8.36 -11.62 0.44
N PHE A 115 -8.01 -10.89 1.51
CA PHE A 115 -8.86 -10.78 2.70
C PHE A 115 -10.13 -9.97 2.50
N LYS A 116 -10.26 -9.19 1.41
CA LYS A 116 -11.51 -8.47 1.12
C LYS A 116 -12.66 -9.41 0.79
N THR A 117 -12.43 -10.39 -0.07
CA THR A 117 -13.49 -11.28 -0.56
C THR A 117 -14.29 -11.94 0.57
N PRO A 118 -13.68 -12.61 1.57
CA PRO A 118 -14.43 -13.24 2.67
C PRO A 118 -14.97 -12.26 3.72
N MET A 119 -14.55 -10.98 3.69
CA MET A 119 -15.02 -9.97 4.63
C MET A 119 -16.28 -9.25 4.13
N TYR A 120 -16.43 -9.13 2.81
CA TYR A 120 -17.57 -8.44 2.19
C TYR A 120 -18.64 -9.40 1.64
N TYR A 121 -18.30 -10.67 1.38
CA TYR A 121 -19.18 -11.69 0.80
C TYR A 121 -19.16 -12.96 1.65
#